data_AF-A0A3M6TBN4-F1
#
_entry.id   AF-A0A3M6TBN4-F1
#
_cell.length_a   1.000
_cell.length_b   1.000
_cell.length_c   1.000
_cell.angle_alpha   90.00
_cell.angle_beta   90.00
_cell.angle_gamma   90.00
#
_symmetry.space_group_name_H-M   'P 1'
#
loop_
_entity.id
_entity.type
_entity.pdbx_description
1 polymer ?
#
loop_
_entity_poly.entity_id
_entity_poly.type
_entity_poly.pdbx_seq_one_letter_code
_entity_poly.pdbx_strand_id
1 'polypeptide(L)'
;EVVPAKYLDGKTIYHLQPSGTFVIGGPQGDAGLTGRKIIVDTYGGWGAHGGGAFSGKDFSKRPIYQEACVYGHFKPGFSWEVPKELAY
;
A
#
# COMPACT_ATOMS: atom_id res chain seq x y z
N GLU A 1 -10.15 -14.99 -3.24
CA GLU A 1 -10.45 -14.30 -4.52
C GLU A 1 -9.94 -12.87 -4.40
N VAL A 2 -9.27 -12.32 -5.43
CA VAL A 2 -8.64 -10.97 -5.38
C VAL A 2 -9.56 -9.90 -5.96
N VAL A 3 -10.17 -10.17 -7.12
CA VAL A 3 -11.21 -9.33 -7.72
C VAL A 3 -12.49 -10.16 -7.81
N PRO A 4 -13.59 -9.75 -7.16
CA PRO A 4 -14.86 -10.45 -7.24
C PRO A 4 -15.35 -10.62 -8.69
N ALA A 5 -15.81 -11.82 -9.06
CA ALA A 5 -16.25 -12.15 -10.42
C ALA A 5 -17.27 -11.17 -11.03
N LYS A 6 -18.12 -10.56 -10.20
CA LYS A 6 -19.12 -9.55 -10.63
C LYS A 6 -18.51 -8.28 -11.27
N TYR A 7 -17.22 -8.02 -11.08
CA TYR A 7 -16.52 -6.86 -11.65
C TYR A 7 -15.73 -7.21 -12.92
N LEU A 8 -15.71 -8.48 -13.35
CA LEU A 8 -14.96 -8.96 -14.50
C LEU A 8 -15.91 -9.40 -15.60
N ASP A 9 -15.65 -8.94 -16.82
CA ASP A 9 -16.44 -9.26 -18.00
C ASP A 9 -15.59 -9.35 -19.27
N GLY A 10 -16.22 -9.64 -20.41
CA GLY A 10 -15.55 -9.73 -21.71
C GLY A 10 -15.01 -8.41 -22.25
N LYS A 11 -15.32 -7.26 -21.63
CA LYS A 11 -14.79 -5.94 -22.00
C LYS A 11 -13.63 -5.50 -21.10
N THR A 12 -13.37 -6.24 -20.03
CA THR A 12 -12.30 -5.95 -19.09
C THR A 12 -10.96 -6.03 -19.82
N ILE A 13 -10.19 -4.95 -19.76
CA ILE A 13 -8.89 -4.85 -20.42
C ILE A 13 -7.82 -5.38 -19.48
N TYR A 14 -7.03 -6.34 -19.96
CA TYR A 14 -5.93 -6.93 -19.19
C TYR A 14 -4.60 -6.58 -19.85
N HIS A 15 -3.76 -5.84 -19.14
CA HIS A 15 -2.36 -5.61 -19.51
C HIS A 15 -1.45 -6.50 -18.65
N LEU A 16 -1.33 -7.77 -19.03
CA LEU A 16 -0.50 -8.75 -18.33
C LEU A 16 0.88 -8.82 -18.99
N GLN A 17 1.93 -8.60 -18.20
CA GLN A 17 3.32 -8.50 -18.68
C GLN A 17 3.48 -7.56 -19.90
N PRO A 18 3.03 -6.30 -19.81
CA PRO A 18 3.06 -5.37 -20.94
C PRO A 18 4.48 -5.05 -21.43
N SER A 19 5.51 -5.25 -20.60
CA SER A 19 6.93 -5.09 -21.00
C SER A 19 7.44 -6.23 -21.88
N GLY A 20 6.67 -7.32 -22.06
CA GLY A 20 7.09 -8.56 -22.71
C GLY A 20 8.01 -9.41 -21.83
N THR A 21 9.13 -8.83 -21.40
CA THR A 21 10.10 -9.47 -20.51
C THR A 21 10.39 -8.62 -19.28
N PHE A 22 10.64 -9.26 -18.14
CA PHE A 22 11.04 -8.59 -16.90
C PHE A 22 12.08 -9.45 -16.16
N VAL A 23 13.26 -9.61 -16.78
CA VAL A 23 14.35 -10.47 -16.27
C VAL A 23 15.19 -9.75 -15.21
N ILE A 24 15.47 -8.47 -15.42
CA ILE A 24 16.20 -7.63 -14.46
C ILE A 24 15.16 -6.86 -13.63
N GLY A 25 15.18 -7.01 -12.31
CA GLY A 25 14.24 -6.35 -11.39
C GLY A 25 14.85 -6.07 -10.02
N GLY A 26 14.02 -5.60 -9.09
CA GLY A 26 14.49 -5.22 -7.75
C GLY A 26 15.53 -4.09 -7.78
N PRO A 27 16.43 -4.00 -6.78
CA PRO A 27 17.45 -2.95 -6.71
C PRO A 27 18.41 -2.89 -7.89
N GLN A 28 18.56 -3.99 -8.65
CA GLN A 28 19.38 -4.02 -9.87
C GLN A 28 18.74 -3.22 -11.02
N GLY A 29 17.40 -3.16 -11.07
CA GLY A 29 16.65 -2.49 -12.12
C GLY A 29 16.21 -1.07 -11.78
N ASP A 30 16.00 -0.76 -10.50
CA ASP A 30 15.58 0.58 -10.05
C ASP A 30 16.03 0.86 -8.60
N ALA A 31 16.56 2.05 -8.36
CA ALA A 31 17.08 2.44 -7.04
C ALA A 31 15.92 2.76 -6.08
N GLY A 32 15.87 2.05 -4.95
CA GLY A 32 14.86 2.24 -3.91
C GLY A 32 15.25 3.26 -2.84
N LEU A 33 14.31 4.11 -2.43
CA LEU A 33 14.46 5.02 -1.27
C LEU A 33 13.21 4.97 -0.39
N THR A 34 13.40 5.03 0.93
CA THR A 34 12.32 5.13 1.93
C THR A 34 11.44 6.35 1.65
N GLY A 35 10.11 6.18 1.80
CA GLY A 35 9.18 7.31 1.66
C GLY A 35 8.87 7.71 0.21
N ARG A 36 9.15 6.86 -0.78
CA ARG A 36 8.83 7.11 -2.20
C ARG A 36 7.55 6.44 -2.68
N LYS A 37 6.77 5.84 -1.76
CA LYS A 37 5.50 5.16 -2.04
C LYS A 37 4.33 5.66 -1.17
N ILE A 38 4.39 6.91 -0.72
CA ILE A 38 3.43 7.51 0.23
C ILE A 38 1.95 7.43 -0.20
N ILE A 39 1.64 7.43 -1.50
CA ILE A 39 0.27 7.28 -2.00
C ILE A 39 -0.18 5.81 -1.99
N VAL A 40 0.74 4.87 -2.24
CA VAL A 40 0.49 3.43 -2.10
C VAL A 40 0.30 3.07 -0.63
N ASP A 41 1.05 3.73 0.26
CA ASP A 41 0.97 3.51 1.71
C ASP A 41 -0.37 3.96 2.31
N THR A 42 -1.07 4.88 1.64
CA THR A 42 -2.28 5.54 2.14
C THR A 42 -3.53 5.16 1.33
N TYR A 43 -4.06 6.10 0.54
CA TYR A 43 -5.41 6.02 0.01
C TYR A 43 -5.45 5.83 -1.50
N GLY A 44 -4.32 5.49 -2.15
CA GLY A 44 -4.29 5.20 -3.58
C GLY A 44 -4.76 6.37 -4.48
N GLY A 45 -4.61 7.61 -4.02
CA GLY A 45 -5.04 8.82 -4.72
C GLY A 45 -6.39 9.39 -4.29
N TRP A 46 -7.14 8.67 -3.45
CA TRP A 46 -8.34 9.20 -2.81
C TRP A 46 -8.00 10.15 -1.64
N GLY A 47 -8.89 11.10 -1.34
CA GLY A 47 -8.67 12.07 -0.26
C GLY A 47 -7.49 13.01 -0.53
N ALA A 48 -6.55 13.11 0.41
CA ALA A 48 -5.35 13.94 0.29
C ALA A 48 -4.18 13.36 1.10
N HIS A 49 -2.95 13.79 0.78
CA HIS A 49 -1.73 13.38 1.49
C HIS A 49 -0.83 14.59 1.79
N GLY A 50 -0.40 14.74 3.05
CA GLY A 50 0.41 15.88 3.52
C GLY A 50 1.92 15.82 3.18
N GLY A 51 2.34 14.86 2.35
CA GLY A 51 3.72 14.71 1.86
C GLY A 51 4.70 13.92 2.75
N GLY A 52 4.40 13.68 4.04
CA GLY A 52 5.30 12.99 4.96
C GLY A 52 5.32 11.47 4.80
N ALA A 53 6.51 10.86 4.75
CA ALA A 53 6.67 9.40 4.81
C ALA A 53 6.40 8.82 6.21
N PHE A 54 6.07 7.53 6.32
CA PHE A 54 5.90 6.82 7.59
C PHE A 54 7.13 6.01 8.01
N SER A 55 7.60 5.09 7.16
CA SER A 55 8.64 4.13 7.52
C SER A 55 9.96 4.79 7.93
N GLY A 56 10.62 4.20 8.94
CA GLY A 56 11.88 4.72 9.49
C GLY A 56 11.73 5.87 10.49
N LYS A 57 10.49 6.25 10.85
CA LYS A 57 10.20 7.24 11.89
C LYS A 57 9.70 6.55 13.16
N ASP A 58 10.20 6.98 14.31
CA ASP A 58 9.80 6.45 15.62
C ASP A 58 8.55 7.15 16.17
N PHE A 59 7.77 6.42 16.98
CA PHE A 59 6.78 7.00 17.90
C PHE A 59 6.80 6.37 19.31
N SER A 60 7.87 5.65 19.67
CA SER A 60 8.04 4.67 20.77
C SER A 60 7.48 3.25 20.50
N LYS A 61 8.37 2.47 19.85
CA LYS A 61 8.48 1.00 19.62
C LYS A 61 7.39 0.05 20.15
N ARG A 62 6.50 -0.38 19.25
CA ARG A 62 6.01 -1.78 19.18
C ARG A 62 6.60 -2.42 17.92
N PRO A 63 7.02 -3.71 17.92
CA PRO A 63 7.68 -4.36 16.78
C PRO A 63 6.76 -4.67 15.59
N ILE A 64 5.66 -3.92 15.42
CA ILE A 64 4.64 -4.16 14.39
C ILE A 64 4.85 -3.31 13.12
N TYR A 65 5.78 -2.34 13.14
CA TYR A 65 5.91 -1.39 12.03
C TYR A 65 6.50 -1.97 10.75
N GLN A 66 7.28 -3.05 10.85
CA GLN A 66 7.78 -3.73 9.66
C GLN A 66 6.63 -4.31 8.82
N GLU A 67 5.55 -4.77 9.47
CA GLU A 67 4.35 -5.28 8.80
C GLU A 67 3.53 -4.17 8.12
N ALA A 68 3.68 -2.91 8.59
CA ALA A 68 3.00 -1.77 8.00
C ALA A 68 3.66 -1.27 6.70
N CYS A 69 4.96 -1.53 6.52
CA CYS A 69 5.75 -1.02 5.38
C CYS A 69 5.36 -1.60 4.00
N VAL A 70 4.48 -2.59 3.96
CA VAL A 70 4.00 -3.24 2.73
C VAL A 70 2.49 -3.49 2.83
N TYR A 71 1.81 -3.49 1.68
CA TYR A 71 0.36 -3.68 1.56
C TYR A 71 -0.49 -2.59 2.24
N GLY A 72 0.03 -1.38 2.36
CA GLY A 72 -0.67 -0.23 2.95
C GLY A 72 -0.66 -0.20 4.48
N HIS A 73 -0.76 1.01 5.03
CA HIS A 73 -0.79 1.24 6.49
C HIS A 73 -2.19 1.06 7.09
N PHE A 74 -3.24 1.26 6.30
CA PHE A 74 -4.63 1.20 6.75
C PHE A 74 -5.22 -0.19 6.46
N LYS A 75 -5.01 -1.13 7.39
CA LYS A 75 -5.46 -2.53 7.27
C LYS A 75 -5.71 -3.20 8.64
N PRO A 76 -6.57 -4.22 8.73
CA PRO A 76 -6.85 -4.91 9.98
C PRO A 76 -5.59 -5.39 10.71
N GLY A 77 -5.64 -5.41 12.05
CA GLY A 77 -4.50 -5.79 12.90
C GLY A 77 -3.76 -4.60 13.50
N PHE A 78 -4.02 -3.38 13.04
CA PHE A 78 -3.50 -2.15 13.65
C PHE A 78 -4.54 -1.46 14.52
N SER A 79 -4.08 -0.83 15.61
CA SER A 79 -4.97 -0.20 16.59
C SER A 79 -5.78 0.97 16.02
N TRP A 80 -5.27 1.65 14.99
CA TRP A 80 -5.97 2.77 14.34
C TRP A 80 -7.11 2.31 13.43
N GLU A 81 -7.19 1.02 13.09
CA GLU A 81 -8.33 0.44 12.38
C GLU A 81 -9.44 -0.04 13.32
N VAL A 82 -9.24 0.02 14.64
CA VAL A 82 -10.28 -0.31 15.62
C VAL A 82 -11.12 0.95 15.87
N PRO A 83 -12.41 0.98 15.47
CA PRO A 83 -13.26 2.14 15.67
C PRO A 83 -13.45 2.41 17.16
N LYS A 84 -13.54 3.70 17.52
CA LYS A 84 -13.90 4.11 18.88
C LYS A 84 -15.41 4.30 18.98
N GLU A 85 -15.99 3.90 20.10
CA GLU A 85 -17.36 4.29 20.43
C GLU A 85 -17.41 5.79 20.70
N LEU A 86 -18.30 6.49 20.00
CA LEU A 86 -18.49 7.92 20.17
C LEU A 86 -19.69 8.13 21.08
N ALA A 87 -19.50 8.84 22.19
CA ALA A 87 -20.60 9.36 22.98
C ALA A 87 -21.16 10.59 22.23
N TYR A 88 -22.37 10.45 21.71
CA TYR A 88 -23.12 11.52 21.05
C TYR A 88 -24.41 11.83 21.82
#